data_AF-A0AAJ5W0T0-F1
#
_entry.id   AF-A0AAJ5W0T0-F1
#
_cell.length_a   1.000
_cell.length_b   1.000
_cell.length_c   1.000
_cell.angle_alpha   90.00
_cell.angle_beta   90.00
_cell.angle_gamma   90.00
#
_symmetry.space_group_name_H-M   'P 1'
#
loop_
_entity.id
_entity.type
_entity.pdbx_description
1 polymer ?
#
loop_
_entity_poly.entity_id
_entity_poly.type
_entity_poly.pdbx_seq_one_letter_code
_entity_poly.pdbx_strand_id
1 'polypeptide(L)'
;MEKWEGLTIATSELRDVFDRLLAHLESQNGASVTLTEDYYYSIPFPRIYDVSKPAPEPTIGQLTESWDNIRERDTDSTITFELVWLGDLLKAIGHLVR
;
A
#
# COMPACT_ATOMS: atom_id res chain seq x y z
N MET A 1 -7.42 -20.73 19.85
CA MET A 1 -6.67 -20.17 18.71
C MET A 1 -5.19 -20.36 19.02
N GLU A 2 -4.44 -20.91 18.08
CA GLU A 2 -2.98 -20.96 18.17
C GLU A 2 -2.44 -19.52 18.26
N LYS A 3 -1.39 -19.32 19.07
CA LYS A 3 -0.77 -17.99 19.23
C LYS A 3 -0.08 -17.63 17.93
N TRP A 4 -0.47 -16.51 17.32
CA TRP A 4 0.21 -16.00 16.14
C TRP A 4 1.60 -15.49 16.54
N GLU A 5 2.66 -16.10 16.01
CA GLU A 5 4.06 -15.75 16.25
C GLU A 5 4.65 -14.74 15.23
N GLY A 6 3.80 -14.05 14.46
CA GLY A 6 4.20 -13.16 13.37
C GLY A 6 4.41 -13.86 12.02
N LEU A 7 4.53 -13.05 10.96
CA LEU A 7 5.01 -13.48 9.64
C LEU A 7 6.34 -12.78 9.40
N THR A 8 7.41 -13.54 9.17
CA THR A 8 8.72 -13.00 8.76
C THR A 8 8.86 -13.16 7.26
N ILE A 9 9.16 -12.07 6.56
CA ILE A 9 9.36 -12.05 5.11
C ILE A 9 10.77 -11.54 4.85
N ALA A 10 11.55 -12.25 4.03
CA ALA A 10 12.85 -11.73 3.62
C ALA A 10 12.63 -10.54 2.67
N THR A 11 13.39 -9.47 2.84
CA THR A 11 13.28 -8.29 1.96
C THR A 11 13.62 -8.61 0.51
N SER A 12 14.44 -9.64 0.27
CA SER A 12 14.70 -10.20 -1.07
C SER A 12 13.45 -10.84 -1.69
N GLU A 13 12.71 -11.64 -0.93
CA GLU A 13 11.46 -12.26 -1.40
C GLU A 13 10.41 -11.17 -1.71
N LEU A 14 10.34 -10.13 -0.87
CA LEU A 14 9.43 -9.01 -1.10
C LEU A 14 9.77 -8.28 -2.41
N ARG A 15 11.07 -8.07 -2.68
CA ARG A 15 11.55 -7.47 -3.93
C ARG A 15 11.18 -8.33 -5.15
N ASP A 16 11.46 -9.63 -5.09
CA ASP A 16 11.16 -10.55 -6.20
C ASP A 16 9.66 -10.57 -6.52
N VAL A 17 8.81 -10.54 -5.48
CA VAL A 17 7.36 -10.43 -5.66
C VAL A 17 6.99 -9.08 -6.28
N PHE A 18 7.58 -7.98 -5.82
CA PHE A 18 7.32 -6.64 -6.33
C PHE A 18 7.64 -6.54 -7.83
N ASP A 19 8.84 -6.97 -8.22
CA ASP A 19 9.30 -6.93 -9.61
C ASP A 19 8.38 -7.77 -10.53
N ARG A 20 7.96 -8.95 -10.06
CA ARG A 20 7.02 -9.80 -10.82
C ARG A 20 5.64 -9.15 -10.98
N LEU A 21 5.11 -8.50 -9.93
CA LEU A 21 3.80 -7.85 -9.98
C LEU A 21 3.82 -6.62 -10.90
N LEU A 22 4.89 -5.82 -10.85
CA LEU A 22 5.07 -4.68 -11.75
C LEU A 22 5.23 -5.12 -13.20
N ALA A 23 6.04 -6.14 -13.48
CA ALA A 23 6.19 -6.68 -14.83
C ALA A 23 4.85 -7.19 -15.40
N HIS A 24 4.03 -7.82 -14.55
CA HIS A 24 2.68 -8.25 -14.95
C HIS A 24 1.78 -7.05 -15.24
N LEU A 25 1.77 -6.04 -14.36
CA LEU A 25 1.01 -4.81 -14.55
C LEU A 25 1.36 -4.11 -15.86
N GLU A 26 2.65 -3.94 -16.15
CA GLU A 26 3.14 -3.34 -17.38
C GLU A 26 2.71 -4.14 -18.61
N SER A 27 2.71 -5.48 -18.53
CA SER A 27 2.27 -6.34 -19.63
C SER A 27 0.80 -6.17 -20.00
N GLN A 28 -0.06 -5.82 -19.02
CA GLN A 28 -1.51 -5.68 -19.22
C GLN A 28 -1.91 -4.24 -19.54
N ASN A 29 -1.25 -3.26 -18.94
CA ASN A 29 -1.67 -1.86 -18.98
C ASN A 29 -0.71 -0.94 -19.77
N GLY A 30 0.47 -1.44 -20.16
CA GLY A 30 1.55 -0.62 -20.70
C GLY A 30 2.32 0.11 -19.60
N ALA A 31 3.09 1.13 -19.99
CA ALA A 31 4.03 1.80 -19.09
C ALA A 31 3.37 2.76 -18.06
N SER A 32 2.05 2.86 -18.04
CA SER A 32 1.33 3.72 -17.09
C SER A 32 -0.04 3.16 -16.72
N VAL A 33 -0.50 3.52 -15.52
CA VAL A 33 -1.84 3.20 -15.01
C VAL A 33 -2.51 4.50 -14.61
N THR A 34 -3.79 4.63 -14.93
CA THR A 34 -4.62 5.76 -14.53
C THR A 34 -5.56 5.33 -13.40
N LEU A 35 -5.45 5.98 -12.24
CA LEU A 35 -6.40 5.84 -11.14
C LEU A 35 -7.57 6.80 -11.37
N THR A 36 -8.80 6.30 -11.36
CA THR A 36 -10.01 7.14 -11.53
C THR A 36 -10.57 7.66 -10.22
N GLU A 37 -10.30 6.95 -9.12
CA GLU A 37 -10.64 7.36 -7.77
C GLU A 37 -9.45 8.06 -7.13
N ASP A 38 -9.71 9.03 -6.24
CA ASP A 38 -8.67 9.73 -5.48
C ASP A 38 -8.83 9.56 -3.97
N TYR A 39 -10.08 9.47 -3.48
CA TYR A 39 -10.36 9.35 -2.05
C TYR A 39 -10.70 7.92 -1.65
N TYR A 40 -10.26 7.50 -0.47
CA TYR A 40 -10.59 6.19 0.10
C TYR A 40 -10.82 6.27 1.62
N TYR A 41 -11.58 5.31 2.15
CA TYR A 41 -11.69 5.13 3.59
C TYR A 41 -10.43 4.47 4.14
N SER A 42 -9.78 5.14 5.10
CA SER A 42 -8.59 4.67 5.79
C SER A 42 -8.91 4.35 7.24
N ILE A 43 -8.21 3.38 7.83
CA ILE A 43 -8.29 3.08 9.25
C ILE A 43 -6.94 3.43 9.86
N PRO A 44 -6.87 4.32 10.86
CA PRO A 44 -5.60 4.74 11.42
C PRO A 44 -4.88 3.63 12.19
N PHE A 45 -3.57 3.57 12.07
CA PHE A 45 -2.70 2.80 12.97
C PHE A 45 -2.84 3.31 14.43
N PRO A 46 -2.79 2.45 15.45
CA PRO A 46 -2.66 0.98 15.41
C PRO A 46 -4.01 0.25 15.27
N ARG A 47 -5.13 0.98 15.23
CA ARG A 47 -6.48 0.41 15.30
C ARG A 47 -6.81 -0.51 14.13
N ILE A 48 -6.18 -0.33 12.97
CA ILE A 48 -6.31 -1.22 11.81
C ILE A 48 -5.97 -2.69 12.12
N TYR A 49 -5.15 -2.96 13.15
CA TYR A 49 -4.75 -4.32 13.55
C TYR A 49 -5.42 -4.82 14.84
N ASP A 50 -6.18 -3.97 15.55
CA ASP A 50 -6.84 -4.34 16.81
C ASP A 50 -8.29 -4.78 16.57
N VAL A 51 -8.44 -5.99 16.02
CA VAL A 51 -9.75 -6.61 15.75
C VAL A 51 -10.46 -7.11 17.01
N SER A 52 -9.84 -6.97 18.19
CA SER A 52 -10.46 -7.32 19.47
C SER A 52 -11.46 -6.27 19.96
N LYS A 53 -11.43 -5.08 19.38
CA LYS A 53 -12.32 -3.95 19.68
C LYS A 53 -13.29 -3.71 18.53
N PRO A 54 -14.39 -2.96 18.77
CA PRO A 54 -15.22 -2.47 17.68
C PRO A 54 -14.38 -1.73 16.64
N ALA A 55 -14.79 -1.89 15.37
CA ALA A 55 -14.17 -1.19 14.25
C ALA A 55 -14.15 0.32 14.54
N PRO A 56 -13.00 0.99 14.38
CA PRO A 56 -12.93 2.44 14.52
C PRO A 56 -13.71 3.13 13.39
N GLU A 57 -14.11 4.38 13.62
CA GLU A 57 -14.58 5.24 12.54
C GLU A 57 -13.47 5.41 11.50
N PRO A 58 -13.75 5.18 10.20
CA PRO A 58 -12.77 5.38 9.16
C PRO A 58 -12.48 6.89 8.99
N THR A 59 -11.24 7.19 8.65
CA THR A 59 -10.83 8.51 8.14
C THR A 59 -10.83 8.50 6.62
N ILE A 60 -10.53 9.64 5.99
CA ILE A 60 -10.36 9.76 4.55
C ILE A 60 -8.87 9.86 4.24
N GLY A 61 -8.40 9.04 3.30
CA GLY A 61 -7.09 9.19 2.66
C GLY A 61 -7.24 9.64 1.22
N GLN A 62 -6.14 10.10 0.62
CA GLN A 62 -6.09 10.60 -0.76
C GLN A 62 -4.89 10.01 -1.52
N LEU A 63 -5.13 9.48 -2.72
CA LEU A 63 -4.12 8.79 -3.53
C LEU A 63 -3.14 9.78 -4.15
N THR A 64 -3.62 10.96 -4.56
CA THR A 64 -2.75 12.05 -5.03
C THR A 64 -1.78 12.49 -3.93
N GLU A 65 -2.26 12.69 -2.70
CA GLU A 65 -1.41 13.02 -1.55
C GLU A 65 -0.39 11.91 -1.26
N SER A 66 -0.82 10.65 -1.34
CA SER A 66 0.05 9.48 -1.15
C SER A 66 1.16 9.45 -2.21
N TRP A 67 0.84 9.75 -3.47
CA TRP A 67 1.80 9.80 -4.57
C TRP A 67 2.79 10.95 -4.43
N ASP A 68 2.30 12.16 -4.14
CA ASP A 68 3.16 13.34 -3.96
C ASP A 68 4.13 13.11 -2.79
N ASN A 69 3.66 12.53 -1.69
CA ASN A 69 4.50 12.19 -0.54
C ASN A 69 5.63 11.20 -0.88
N ILE A 70 5.42 10.25 -1.79
CA ILE A 70 6.47 9.31 -2.22
C ILE A 70 7.44 9.98 -3.20
N ARG A 71 6.92 10.74 -4.16
CA ARG A 71 7.72 11.29 -5.27
C ARG A 71 8.64 12.44 -4.83
N GLU A 72 8.20 13.23 -3.85
CA GLU A 72 8.89 14.48 -3.47
C GLU A 72 9.93 14.30 -2.36
N ARG A 73 10.03 13.11 -1.76
CA ARG A 73 10.95 12.85 -0.64
C ARG A 73 12.30 12.32 -1.10
N ASP A 74 13.36 12.87 -0.51
CA ASP A 74 14.72 12.37 -0.66
C ASP A 74 14.93 11.16 0.27
N THR A 75 15.46 10.08 -0.27
CA THR A 75 15.50 8.73 0.36
C THR A 75 16.46 8.61 1.55
N ASP A 76 17.16 9.69 1.91
CA ASP A 76 18.09 9.74 3.06
C ASP A 76 17.37 9.90 4.42
N SER A 77 16.05 10.09 4.42
CA SER A 77 15.24 10.05 5.64
C SER A 77 14.60 8.67 5.85
N THR A 78 14.60 8.17 7.08
CA THR A 78 14.09 6.86 7.48
C THR A 78 12.73 6.55 6.85
N ILE A 79 12.72 5.67 5.85
CA ILE A 79 11.52 5.11 5.22
C ILE A 79 10.64 4.55 6.34
N THR A 80 9.53 5.20 6.65
CA THR A 80 8.60 4.69 7.67
C THR A 80 7.15 4.78 7.23
N PHE A 81 6.75 5.82 6.50
CA PHE A 81 5.37 5.98 6.03
C PHE A 81 5.21 5.78 4.51
N GLU A 82 6.29 5.78 3.76
CA GLU A 82 6.30 5.61 2.31
C GLU A 82 5.78 4.25 1.88
N LEU A 83 6.06 3.20 2.66
CA LEU A 83 5.51 1.86 2.42
C LEU A 83 3.99 1.82 2.64
N VAL A 84 3.44 2.67 3.52
CA VAL A 84 2.00 2.76 3.74
C VAL A 84 1.34 3.46 2.55
N TRP A 85 1.85 4.62 2.14
CA TRP A 85 1.36 5.34 0.95
C TRP A 85 1.47 4.50 -0.32
N LEU A 86 2.57 3.77 -0.47
CA LEU A 86 2.75 2.85 -1.60
C LEU A 86 1.73 1.72 -1.53
N GLY A 87 1.44 1.18 -0.34
CA GLY A 87 0.39 0.19 -0.13
C GLY A 87 -0.99 0.68 -0.55
N ASP A 88 -1.33 1.93 -0.25
CA ASP A 88 -2.61 2.54 -0.64
C ASP A 88 -2.74 2.67 -2.17
N LEU A 89 -1.67 3.11 -2.84
CA LEU A 89 -1.61 3.15 -4.32
C LEU A 89 -1.71 1.75 -4.94
N LEU A 90 -0.94 0.78 -4.44
CA LEU A 90 -0.96 -0.60 -4.95
C LEU A 90 -2.32 -1.25 -4.78
N LYS A 91 -3.00 -0.99 -3.66
CA LYS A 91 -4.37 -1.45 -3.42
C LYS A 91 -5.34 -0.85 -4.43
N ALA A 92 -5.26 0.45 -4.70
CA ALA A 92 -6.09 1.10 -5.71
C ALA A 92 -5.84 0.54 -7.11
N ILE A 93 -4.57 0.38 -7.50
CA ILE A 93 -4.17 -0.23 -8.78
C ILE A 93 -4.76 -1.65 -8.90
N GLY A 94 -4.60 -2.47 -7.86
CA GLY A 94 -5.09 -3.86 -7.85
C GLY A 94 -6.60 -4.00 -8.04
N HIS A 95 -7.40 -2.98 -7.70
CA HIS A 95 -8.85 -2.99 -7.96
C HIS A 95 -9.22 -2.60 -9.39
N LEU A 96 -8.32 -1.92 -10.12
CA LEU A 96 -8.58 -1.37 -11.45
C LEU A 96 -8.06 -2.26 -12.58
N VAL A 97 -7.04 -3.09 -12.31
CA VAL A 97 -6.49 -4.05 -13.28
C VAL A 97 -7.46 -5.21 -13.43
N ARG A 98 -7.85 -5.51 -14.67
CA ARG A 98 -8.72 -6.63 -15.06
C ARG A 98 -8.02 -7.50 -16.09
#